data_AF-A0A6G8F1N1-F1
#
_entry.id   AF-A0A6G8F1N1-F1
#
_cell.length_a   1.000
_cell.length_b   1.000
_cell.length_c   1.000
_cell.angle_alpha   90.00
_cell.angle_beta   90.00
_cell.angle_gamma   90.00
#
_symmetry.space_group_name_H-M   'P 1'
#
loop_
_entity.id
_entity.type
_entity.pdbx_description
1 polymer ?
#
loop_
_entity_poly.entity_id
_entity_poly.type
_entity_poly.pdbx_seq_one_letter_code
_entity_poly.pdbx_strand_id
1 'polypeptide(L)'
;MNNIKELIPQRSPIIMIDELLRVDGDEAVCRLCVRQDNFFIDSDKLMAEPGLIEHIAQSASAFAGYRAIAAGATEPPVGYIGEVKNFHLYSRPKIGDVITTTITMGPEVEGITIIRGTSTVNGVTVADTSMKIFIKD
;
A
#
# COMPACT_ATOMS: atom_id res chain seq x y z
N MET A 1 2.93 -12.40 14.12
CA MET A 1 2.48 -11.36 13.17
C MET A 1 3.29 -10.12 13.49
N ASN A 2 4.16 -9.70 12.57
CA ASN A 2 5.00 -8.53 12.79
C ASN A 2 4.12 -7.29 12.90
N ASN A 3 4.54 -6.34 13.74
CA ASN A 3 3.86 -5.07 13.85
C ASN A 3 4.04 -4.33 12.52
N ILE A 4 2.97 -3.84 11.90
CA ILE A 4 3.06 -3.19 10.58
C ILE A 4 4.05 -2.01 10.59
N LYS A 5 4.24 -1.35 11.74
CA LYS A 5 5.19 -0.24 11.93
C LYS A 5 6.66 -0.65 11.86
N GLU A 6 6.96 -1.95 11.99
CA GLU A 6 8.30 -2.51 11.74
C GLU A 6 8.56 -2.66 10.25
N LEU A 7 7.52 -2.83 9.44
CA LEU A 7 7.64 -3.07 7.99
C LEU A 7 7.57 -1.78 7.16
N ILE A 8 7.12 -0.67 7.75
CA ILE A 8 6.92 0.58 7.03
C ILE A 8 7.53 1.76 7.81
N PRO A 9 8.12 2.77 7.13
CA PRO A 9 8.60 3.98 7.80
C PRO A 9 7.47 4.96 8.19
N GLN A 10 6.29 4.88 7.56
CA GLN A 10 5.18 5.80 7.79
C GLN A 10 4.66 5.72 9.24
N ARG A 11 4.23 6.86 9.78
CA ARG A 11 3.74 7.01 11.15
C ARG A 11 2.43 7.78 11.17
N SER A 12 1.72 7.73 12.29
CA SER A 12 0.48 8.48 12.48
C SER A 12 0.68 9.97 12.18
N PRO A 13 -0.28 10.64 11.54
CA PRO A 13 -1.65 10.16 11.24
C PRO A 13 -1.82 9.48 9.87
N ILE A 14 -0.76 9.27 9.09
CA ILE A 14 -0.84 8.81 7.69
C ILE A 14 -0.63 7.29 7.52
N ILE A 15 -0.75 6.47 8.58
CA ILE A 15 -0.72 5.01 8.38
C ILE A 15 -2.01 4.58 7.67
N MET A 16 -1.86 4.09 6.45
CA MET A 16 -2.95 3.63 5.58
C MET A 16 -2.80 2.14 5.25
N ILE A 17 -2.31 1.34 6.19
CA ILE A 17 -2.21 -0.12 6.08
C ILE A 17 -2.26 -0.72 7.49
N ASP A 18 -3.02 -1.80 7.66
CA ASP A 18 -3.13 -2.49 8.94
C ASP A 18 -2.22 -3.73 9.00
N GLU A 19 -2.14 -4.48 7.91
CA GLU A 19 -1.47 -5.78 7.90
C GLU A 19 -0.97 -6.17 6.51
N LEU A 20 0.20 -6.82 6.48
CA LEU A 20 0.71 -7.64 5.38
C LEU A 20 0.24 -9.09 5.59
N LEU A 21 -0.73 -9.54 4.80
CA LEU A 21 -1.42 -10.83 4.97
C LEU A 21 -0.66 -12.01 4.35
N ARG A 22 -0.07 -11.80 3.16
CA ARG A 22 0.62 -12.84 2.40
C ARG A 22 1.74 -12.23 1.56
N VAL A 23 2.82 -12.97 1.43
CA VAL A 23 3.89 -12.72 0.47
C VAL A 23 4.10 -14.00 -0.34
N ASP A 24 4.20 -13.88 -1.66
CA ASP A 24 4.43 -15.00 -2.58
C ASP A 24 5.21 -14.51 -3.81
N GLY A 25 6.47 -14.91 -3.92
CA GLY A 25 7.36 -14.41 -4.96
C GLY A 25 7.43 -12.89 -4.97
N ASP A 26 7.03 -12.28 -6.09
CA ASP A 26 6.96 -10.83 -6.32
C ASP A 26 5.60 -10.20 -6.02
N GLU A 27 4.71 -10.95 -5.37
CA GLU A 27 3.39 -10.48 -4.96
C GLU A 27 3.26 -10.39 -3.44
N ALA A 28 2.52 -9.39 -2.98
CA ALA A 28 2.06 -9.30 -1.61
C ALA A 28 0.59 -8.89 -1.53
N VAL A 29 -0.09 -9.38 -0.49
CA VAL A 29 -1.47 -9.03 -0.18
C VAL A 29 -1.50 -8.30 1.16
N CYS A 30 -2.09 -7.12 1.19
CA CYS A 30 -2.23 -6.28 2.37
C CYS A 30 -3.69 -5.96 2.64
N ARG A 31 -4.00 -5.48 3.86
CA ARG A 31 -5.33 -4.97 4.18
C ARG A 31 -5.33 -3.64 4.93
N LEU A 32 -6.44 -2.92 4.80
CA LEU A 32 -6.80 -1.75 5.59
C LEU A 32 -8.29 -1.80 5.93
N CYS A 33 -8.63 -1.68 7.21
CA CYS A 33 -9.99 -1.37 7.65
C CYS A 33 -10.19 0.15 7.61
N VAL A 34 -11.21 0.59 6.86
CA VAL A 34 -11.54 2.01 6.72
C VAL A 34 -12.20 2.50 7.99
N ARG A 35 -11.49 3.34 8.74
CA ARG A 35 -11.96 3.91 10.02
C ARG A 35 -12.21 5.38 9.88
N GLN A 36 -13.11 5.91 10.72
CA GLN A 36 -13.46 7.33 10.72
C GLN A 36 -12.26 8.25 10.98
N ASP A 37 -11.24 7.77 11.69
CA ASP A 37 -10.02 8.48 12.03
C ASP A 37 -8.87 8.27 11.03
N ASN A 38 -9.09 7.52 9.93
CA ASN A 38 -8.13 7.50 8.84
C ASN A 38 -8.01 8.89 8.21
N PHE A 39 -6.78 9.26 7.82
CA PHE A 39 -6.45 10.62 7.39
C PHE A 39 -7.24 11.10 6.15
N PHE A 40 -7.61 10.17 5.27
CA PHE A 40 -8.24 10.45 3.98
C PHE A 40 -9.75 10.16 3.96
N ILE A 41 -10.45 10.37 5.08
CA ILE A 41 -11.91 10.32 5.13
C ILE A 41 -12.48 11.71 4.87
N ASP A 42 -13.34 11.84 3.86
CA ASP A 42 -14.03 13.08 3.55
C ASP A 42 -15.27 13.31 4.43
N SER A 43 -15.85 14.51 4.29
CA SER A 43 -17.06 14.93 5.00
C SER A 43 -18.30 14.05 4.71
N ASP A 44 -18.33 13.39 3.55
CA ASP A 44 -19.36 12.42 3.15
C ASP A 44 -19.13 11.01 3.74
N LYS A 45 -18.09 10.84 4.57
CA LYS A 45 -17.69 9.58 5.24
C LYS A 45 -17.19 8.49 4.29
N LEU A 46 -16.71 8.89 3.11
CA LEU A 46 -16.05 8.01 2.16
C LEU A 46 -14.54 8.28 2.13
N MET A 47 -13.76 7.26 1.79
CA MET A 47 -12.33 7.41 1.57
C MET A 47 -12.08 8.20 0.28
N ALA A 48 -11.32 9.28 0.36
CA ALA A 48 -10.87 10.05 -0.80
C ALA A 48 -9.86 9.25 -1.63
N GLU A 49 -9.75 9.57 -2.91
CA GLU A 49 -8.84 8.93 -3.87
C GLU A 49 -7.39 8.85 -3.39
N PRO A 50 -6.80 9.91 -2.80
CA PRO A 50 -5.44 9.85 -2.28
C PRO A 50 -5.24 8.78 -1.21
N GLY A 51 -6.29 8.43 -0.44
CA GLY A 51 -6.22 7.36 0.56
C GLY A 51 -6.01 5.98 -0.03
N LEU A 52 -6.62 5.71 -1.20
CA LEU A 52 -6.40 4.47 -1.94
C LEU A 52 -5.02 4.42 -2.60
N ILE A 53 -4.57 5.55 -3.16
CA ILE A 53 -3.21 5.68 -3.71
C ILE A 53 -2.18 5.43 -2.59
N GLU A 54 -2.34 6.09 -1.44
CA GLU A 54 -1.45 5.92 -0.30
C GLU A 54 -1.49 4.50 0.26
N HIS A 55 -2.66 3.87 0.34
CA HIS A 55 -2.78 2.47 0.76
C HIS A 55 -2.01 1.52 -0.17
N ILE A 56 -2.12 1.70 -1.49
CA ILE A 56 -1.37 0.91 -2.48
C ILE A 56 0.14 1.15 -2.34
N ALA A 57 0.56 2.41 -2.18
CA ALA A 57 1.98 2.76 -1.99
C ALA A 57 2.55 2.15 -0.70
N GLN A 58 1.82 2.24 0.42
CA GLN A 58 2.24 1.64 1.69
C GLN A 58 2.19 0.11 1.67
N SER A 59 1.33 -0.50 0.85
CA SER A 59 1.36 -1.95 0.61
C SER A 59 2.66 -2.38 -0.09
N ALA A 60 3.14 -1.60 -1.06
CA ALA A 60 4.47 -1.81 -1.65
C ALA A 60 5.58 -1.55 -0.62
N SER A 61 5.45 -0.52 0.22
CA SER A 61 6.41 -0.24 1.30
C SER A 61 6.50 -1.38 2.32
N ALA A 62 5.36 -1.95 2.73
CA ALA A 62 5.32 -3.07 3.67
C ALA A 62 5.97 -4.32 3.08
N PHE A 63 5.79 -4.55 1.78
CA PHE A 63 6.46 -5.65 1.09
C PHE A 63 7.98 -5.44 0.99
N ALA A 64 8.42 -4.23 0.66
CA ALA A 64 9.84 -3.88 0.67
C ALA A 64 10.46 -4.05 2.06
N GLY A 65 9.80 -3.55 3.12
CA GLY A 65 10.24 -3.73 4.50
C GLY A 65 10.29 -5.18 4.94
N TYR A 66 9.30 -6.00 4.56
CA TYR A 66 9.34 -7.44 4.81
C TYR A 66 10.56 -8.10 4.15
N ARG A 67 10.83 -7.80 2.88
CA ARG A 67 12.01 -8.34 2.17
C ARG A 67 13.32 -7.89 2.81
N ALA A 68 13.44 -6.61 3.16
CA ALA A 68 14.64 -6.05 3.77
C ALA A 68 14.93 -6.68 5.14
N ILE A 69 13.92 -6.78 6.01
CA ILE A 69 14.06 -7.39 7.34
C ILE A 69 14.38 -8.89 7.22
N ALA A 70 13.74 -9.60 6.29
CA ALA A 70 14.08 -11.00 6.01
C ALA A 70 15.53 -11.17 5.52
N ALA A 71 16.09 -10.15 4.87
CA ALA A 71 17.50 -10.09 4.45
C ALA A 71 18.46 -9.56 5.55
N GLY A 72 17.95 -9.26 6.75
CA GLY A 72 18.76 -8.84 7.91
C GLY A 72 18.85 -7.33 8.14
N ALA A 73 18.06 -6.51 7.44
CA ALA A 73 17.95 -5.09 7.76
C ALA A 73 17.32 -4.87 9.14
N THR A 74 17.80 -3.85 9.87
CA THR A 74 17.25 -3.49 11.19
C THR A 74 16.07 -2.52 11.09
N GLU A 75 15.94 -1.82 9.97
CA GLU A 75 14.90 -0.81 9.73
C GLU A 75 14.32 -1.00 8.32
N PRO A 76 13.04 -0.68 8.09
CA PRO A 76 12.45 -0.74 6.76
C PRO A 76 12.99 0.39 5.87
N PRO A 77 13.21 0.14 4.57
CA PRO A 77 13.74 1.15 3.66
C PRO A 77 12.71 2.26 3.41
N VAL A 78 13.21 3.42 2.99
CA VAL A 78 12.34 4.56 2.65
C VAL A 78 12.03 4.55 1.16
N GLY A 79 10.74 4.45 0.83
CA GLY A 79 10.26 4.53 -0.55
C GLY A 79 9.78 5.94 -0.93
N TYR A 80 9.96 6.31 -2.20
CA TYR A 80 9.41 7.53 -2.80
C TYR A 80 8.56 7.18 -4.02
N ILE A 81 7.40 7.81 -4.15
CA ILE A 81 6.55 7.70 -5.34
C ILE A 81 7.11 8.66 -6.40
N GLY A 82 7.58 8.12 -7.51
CA GLY A 82 8.04 8.89 -8.67
C GLY A 82 6.94 9.19 -9.68
N GLU A 83 6.01 8.26 -9.86
CA GLU A 83 4.89 8.39 -10.79
C GLU A 83 3.72 7.54 -10.30
N VAL A 84 2.49 8.06 -10.42
CA VAL A 84 1.26 7.28 -10.37
C VAL A 84 0.65 7.32 -11.77
N LYS A 85 0.43 6.16 -12.37
CA LYS A 85 0.01 6.03 -13.76
C LYS A 85 -1.18 5.10 -13.90
N ASN A 86 -2.15 5.52 -14.71
CA ASN A 86 -3.39 4.79 -14.96
C ASN A 86 -4.14 4.47 -13.65
N PHE A 87 -4.25 5.46 -12.75
CA PHE A 87 -5.09 5.29 -11.58
C PHE A 87 -6.56 5.29 -12.01
N HIS A 88 -7.26 4.21 -11.69
CA HIS A 88 -8.69 4.09 -11.83
C HIS A 88 -9.34 4.00 -10.46
N LEU A 89 -10.42 4.75 -10.26
CA LEU A 89 -11.32 4.61 -9.13
C LEU A 89 -12.68 4.17 -9.66
N TYR A 90 -13.14 3.01 -9.21
CA TYR A 90 -14.46 2.48 -9.57
C TYR A 90 -15.51 2.80 -8.51
N SER A 91 -15.10 2.86 -7.25
CA SER A 91 -15.96 3.21 -6.12
C SER A 91 -15.13 3.62 -4.92
N ARG A 92 -15.62 4.54 -4.10
CA ARG A 92 -14.95 4.96 -2.85
C ARG A 92 -15.35 4.03 -1.69
N PRO A 93 -14.39 3.41 -0.98
CA PRO A 93 -14.66 2.67 0.24
C PRO A 93 -15.33 3.55 1.30
N LYS A 94 -16.26 2.98 2.07
CA LYS A 94 -16.91 3.66 3.21
C LYS A 94 -16.34 3.17 4.53
N ILE A 95 -16.62 3.90 5.60
CA ILE A 95 -16.28 3.48 6.97
C ILE A 95 -16.83 2.07 7.25
N GLY A 96 -15.98 1.20 7.77
CA GLY A 96 -16.27 -0.20 8.07
C GLY A 96 -15.94 -1.17 6.94
N ASP A 97 -15.68 -0.69 5.72
CA ASP A 97 -15.17 -1.55 4.65
C ASP A 97 -13.76 -2.03 4.98
N VAL A 98 -13.43 -3.24 4.52
CA VAL A 98 -12.06 -3.78 4.54
C VAL A 98 -11.55 -3.80 3.11
N ILE A 99 -10.53 -2.99 2.86
CA ILE A 99 -9.81 -2.96 1.59
C ILE A 99 -8.75 -4.06 1.64
N THR A 100 -8.76 -4.94 0.65
CA THR A 100 -7.69 -5.91 0.41
C THR A 100 -6.97 -5.53 -0.87
N THR A 101 -5.67 -5.33 -0.78
CA THR A 101 -4.85 -4.86 -1.90
C THR A 101 -3.81 -5.91 -2.25
N THR A 102 -3.80 -6.32 -3.51
CA THR A 102 -2.72 -7.11 -4.08
C THR A 102 -1.75 -6.17 -4.77
N ILE A 103 -0.47 -6.24 -4.42
CA ILE A 103 0.60 -5.54 -5.11
C ILE A 103 1.55 -6.54 -5.77
N THR A 104 2.01 -6.23 -6.97
CA THR A 104 3.04 -7.00 -7.68
C THR A 104 4.21 -6.07 -7.97
N MET A 105 5.40 -6.43 -7.50
CA MET A 105 6.64 -5.72 -7.82
C MET A 105 7.23 -6.23 -9.13
N GLY A 106 7.55 -5.30 -10.03
CA GLY A 106 8.37 -5.59 -11.20
C GLY A 106 9.85 -5.64 -10.87
N PRO A 107 10.71 -5.90 -11.89
CA PRO A 107 12.14 -5.78 -11.73
C PRO A 107 12.55 -4.32 -11.49
N GLU A 108 13.66 -4.13 -10.79
CA GLU A 108 14.29 -2.83 -10.62
C GLU A 108 15.23 -2.54 -11.80
N VAL A 109 15.15 -1.34 -12.35
CA VAL A 109 16.05 -0.84 -13.40
C VAL A 109 16.47 0.58 -13.02
N GLU A 110 17.78 0.80 -12.83
CA GLU A 110 18.35 2.10 -12.45
C GLU A 110 17.71 2.71 -11.18
N GLY A 111 17.42 1.87 -10.16
CA GLY A 111 16.80 2.32 -8.91
C GLY A 111 15.30 2.58 -9.00
N ILE A 112 14.67 2.30 -10.15
CA ILE A 112 13.24 2.43 -10.37
C ILE A 112 12.60 1.05 -10.41
N THR A 113 11.57 0.87 -9.60
CA THR A 113 10.70 -0.31 -9.64
C THR A 113 9.30 0.10 -10.09
N ILE A 114 8.76 -0.62 -11.07
CA ILE A 114 7.35 -0.48 -11.45
C ILE A 114 6.53 -1.47 -10.65
N ILE A 115 5.56 -0.97 -9.89
CA ILE A 115 4.60 -1.79 -9.15
C ILE A 115 3.21 -1.66 -9.77
N ARG A 116 2.42 -2.73 -9.67
CA ARG A 116 0.98 -2.71 -9.96
C ARG A 116 0.23 -2.99 -8.67
N GLY A 117 -0.84 -2.26 -8.42
CA GLY A 117 -1.70 -2.46 -7.26
C GLY A 117 -3.15 -2.56 -7.67
N THR A 118 -3.88 -3.49 -7.07
CA THR A 118 -5.34 -3.61 -7.23
C THR A 118 -5.97 -3.75 -5.85
N SER A 119 -6.86 -2.82 -5.53
CA SER A 119 -7.59 -2.75 -4.27
C SER A 119 -9.01 -3.28 -4.47
N THR A 120 -9.46 -4.13 -3.55
CA THR A 120 -10.80 -4.72 -3.58
C THR A 120 -11.52 -4.54 -2.25
N VAL A 121 -12.85 -4.48 -2.28
CA VAL A 121 -13.73 -4.56 -1.11
C VAL A 121 -14.73 -5.67 -1.37
N ASN A 122 -14.81 -6.67 -0.47
CA ASN A 122 -15.66 -7.86 -0.65
C ASN A 122 -15.45 -8.57 -2.01
N GLY A 123 -14.21 -8.60 -2.50
CA GLY A 123 -13.84 -9.21 -3.79
C GLY A 123 -14.18 -8.37 -5.03
N VAL A 124 -14.76 -7.18 -4.87
CA VAL A 124 -15.04 -6.25 -5.98
C VAL A 124 -13.94 -5.21 -6.06
N THR A 125 -13.36 -5.01 -7.25
CA THR A 125 -12.32 -3.99 -7.48
C THR A 125 -12.87 -2.59 -7.24
N VAL A 126 -12.17 -1.83 -6.39
CA VAL A 126 -12.51 -0.43 -6.07
C VAL A 126 -11.51 0.55 -6.67
N ALA A 127 -10.25 0.14 -6.85
CA ALA A 127 -9.22 0.91 -7.54
C ALA A 127 -8.09 0.02 -8.06
N ASP A 128 -7.39 0.51 -9.08
CA ASP A 128 -6.11 -0.03 -9.52
C ASP A 128 -5.19 1.08 -10.03
N THR A 129 -3.89 0.80 -10.05
CA THR A 129 -2.90 1.71 -10.61
C THR A 129 -1.58 0.99 -10.86
N SER A 130 -0.72 1.63 -11.64
CA SER A 130 0.71 1.33 -11.70
C SER A 130 1.50 2.51 -11.13
N MET A 131 2.57 2.22 -10.38
CA MET A 131 3.44 3.27 -9.84
C MET A 131 4.89 3.02 -10.19
N LYS A 132 5.65 4.09 -10.43
CA LYS A 132 7.11 4.04 -10.34
C LYS A 132 7.50 4.44 -8.93
N ILE A 133 8.24 3.58 -8.26
CA ILE A 133 8.78 3.85 -6.93
C ILE A 133 10.30 3.79 -6.96
N PHE A 134 10.91 4.56 -6.08
CA PHE A 134 12.33 4.51 -5.75
C PHE A 134 12.45 4.02 -4.31
N ILE A 135 13.33 3.07 -4.05
CA ILE A 135 13.61 2.60 -2.69
C ILE A 135 15.01 3.07 -2.35
N LYS A 136 15.13 3.83 -1.26
CA LYS A 136 16.40 4.28 -0.73
C LYS A 136 16.88 3.31 0.34
N ASP A 137 18.08 2.80 0.15
CA ASP A 137 18.85 2.01 1.13
C ASP A 137 19.16 2.81 2.41
#